data_AF-A0A8H8SC75-F1
#
_entry.id   AF-A0A8H8SC75-F1
#
_cell.length_a   1.000
_cell.length_b   1.000
_cell.length_c   1.000
_cell.angle_alpha   90.00
_cell.angle_beta   90.00
_cell.angle_gamma   90.00
#
_symmetry.space_group_name_H-M   'P 1'
#
loop_
_entity.id
_entity.type
_entity.pdbx_description
1 polymer ?
#
loop_
_entity_poly.entity_id
_entity_poly.type
_entity_poly.pdbx_seq_one_letter_code
_entity_poly.pdbx_strand_id
1 'polypeptide(L)'
;MVHTALLPSTFEERIPSSSRRYDDKHAGYPKKRQIPIAGQINSLAGDDDAAHPYTSVPDGWEELTNPSEGQPFFYHQEYKIITDAYIRFPRVQTRILACYARIAEMITSHDDAINRLSDMDIYIELVDDRPSSPECCKYYLVDHSRLTICFLRQVSTSALGLPDVRNNIHLEHVLMGEYWTHCEYMPRPDVDMSASAKKLQGQLAALMIDNISSEGSTSPFTPEECKNYLKGLENATLPQILNWSVARINSLLIQSQIVNLYGEECARPDRTVVVTGQHASHRSPAYLRYSKAMFEGPSIHLDKLEHIWVERIIYTHHWRKLVTDLIEEWTGALAAAGVVWVTDAILLSTASSLMVILLLTASSASVVFGGMKGVFLIRSHRAMGKYAAHGCQFLQSKEEYGKGLQSLSIEYSYPWACVLWSGCLTSLAVLWILGSSLLGTVASVVSTVGYGPSYVAVTMLLGLAAWAYGKGYDLKSICVPSRFQVHRSR
;
A
#
# COMPACT_ATOMS: atom_id res chain seq x y z
N MET A 1 27.67 18.79 36.11
CA MET A 1 28.50 18.27 35.01
C MET A 1 28.59 16.78 35.21
N VAL A 2 27.66 16.03 34.60
CA VAL A 2 27.69 14.56 34.61
C VAL A 2 28.79 14.16 33.64
N HIS A 3 29.80 13.43 34.13
CA HIS A 3 30.82 12.84 33.28
C HIS A 3 30.13 11.91 32.28
N THR A 4 29.90 12.38 31.06
CA THR A 4 29.48 11.54 29.95
C THR A 4 30.69 10.67 29.62
N ALA A 5 30.73 9.45 30.12
CA ALA A 5 31.68 8.46 29.65
C ALA A 5 31.49 8.37 28.13
N LEU A 6 32.48 8.85 27.37
CA LEU A 6 32.45 8.82 25.91
C LEU A 6 32.43 7.35 25.48
N LEU A 7 31.29 6.92 24.93
CA LEU A 7 31.12 5.60 24.35
C LEU A 7 32.24 5.34 23.33
N PRO A 8 32.91 4.17 23.38
CA PRO A 8 33.81 3.74 22.31
C PRO A 8 33.06 3.75 20.98
N SER A 9 33.72 4.14 19.89
CA SER A 9 33.15 4.17 18.52
C SER A 9 32.73 2.78 17.98
N THR A 10 32.81 1.74 18.80
CA THR A 10 32.47 0.36 18.48
C THR A 10 31.01 0.03 18.78
N PHE A 11 30.29 0.83 19.57
CA PHE A 11 28.87 0.60 19.85
C PHE A 11 27.99 1.58 19.06
N GLU A 12 27.06 1.03 18.28
CA GLU A 12 26.14 1.79 17.44
C GLU A 12 24.69 1.51 17.87
N GLU A 13 23.87 2.55 18.02
CA GLU A 13 22.44 2.35 18.23
C GLU A 13 21.78 1.93 16.93
N ARG A 14 20.74 1.12 17.07
CA ARG A 14 19.97 0.66 15.93
C ARG A 14 18.50 0.54 16.31
N ILE A 15 17.62 0.77 15.35
CA ILE A 15 16.19 0.50 15.50
C ILE A 15 15.83 -0.87 14.90
N PRO A 16 14.86 -1.60 15.47
CA PRO A 16 14.36 -2.88 14.97
C PRO A 16 14.12 -2.90 13.46
N SER A 17 13.44 -1.90 12.90
CA SER A 17 13.11 -1.81 11.47
C SER A 17 14.32 -1.70 10.54
N SER A 18 15.49 -1.35 11.07
CA SER A 18 16.77 -1.25 10.35
C SER A 18 17.72 -2.43 10.58
N SER A 19 17.23 -3.49 11.23
CA SER A 19 17.99 -4.72 11.47
C SER A 19 18.31 -5.46 10.16
N ARG A 20 19.40 -6.23 10.16
CA ARG A 20 19.80 -7.08 9.02
C ARG A 20 19.14 -8.46 9.06
N ARG A 21 18.00 -8.59 9.74
CA ARG A 21 17.30 -9.87 9.93
C ARG A 21 16.99 -10.54 8.58
N TYR A 22 16.58 -9.74 7.60
CA TYR A 22 16.18 -10.16 6.24
C TYR A 22 17.28 -10.02 5.19
N ASP A 23 18.50 -9.66 5.57
CA ASP A 23 19.61 -9.62 4.63
C ASP A 23 19.95 -11.05 4.16
N ASP A 24 20.30 -11.20 2.88
CA ASP A 24 20.65 -12.50 2.30
C ASP A 24 21.92 -13.05 2.96
N LYS A 25 21.73 -14.01 3.88
CA LYS A 25 22.80 -14.80 4.46
C LYS A 25 22.96 -16.04 3.59
N HIS A 26 24.11 -16.17 2.93
CA HIS A 26 24.37 -17.27 2.02
C HIS A 26 24.30 -18.63 2.74
N ALA A 27 23.13 -19.26 2.71
CA ALA A 27 22.95 -20.64 3.11
C ALA A 27 23.66 -21.49 2.05
N GLY A 28 24.81 -22.08 2.40
CA GLY A 28 25.59 -22.90 1.48
C GLY A 28 24.76 -23.97 0.75
N TYR A 29 25.35 -24.62 -0.25
CA TYR A 29 24.61 -25.54 -1.11
C TYR A 29 23.93 -26.70 -0.36
N PRO A 30 22.69 -27.06 -0.75
CA PRO A 30 21.99 -28.20 -0.15
C PRO A 30 22.78 -29.49 -0.37
N LYS A 31 22.91 -30.30 0.69
CA LYS A 31 23.60 -31.59 0.66
C LYS A 31 22.58 -32.73 0.81
N LYS A 32 22.75 -33.81 0.04
CA LYS A 32 21.98 -35.05 0.23
C LYS A 32 22.45 -35.72 1.53
N ARG A 33 21.52 -36.09 2.41
CA ARG A 33 21.80 -36.78 3.68
C ARG A 33 21.19 -38.17 3.68
N GLN A 34 21.78 -39.09 4.43
CA GLN A 34 21.20 -40.40 4.70
C GLN A 34 20.34 -40.33 5.97
N ILE A 35 19.16 -40.95 5.95
CA ILE A 35 18.28 -41.03 7.12
C ILE A 35 18.74 -42.22 7.96
N PRO A 36 19.18 -42.05 9.21
CA PRO A 36 19.67 -43.15 10.03
C PRO A 36 18.54 -44.14 10.37
N ILE A 37 18.81 -45.45 10.31
CA ILE A 37 17.81 -46.53 10.45
C ILE A 37 17.78 -47.16 11.86
N ALA A 38 18.65 -46.79 12.81
CA ALA A 38 18.75 -47.50 14.10
C ALA A 38 18.67 -46.59 15.34
N GLY A 39 17.82 -46.98 16.30
CA GLY A 39 17.80 -46.65 17.73
C GLY A 39 18.14 -45.21 18.12
N GLN A 40 17.11 -44.37 18.27
CA GLN A 40 17.15 -42.89 18.29
C GLN A 40 17.49 -42.31 16.92
N ILE A 41 16.44 -41.94 16.17
CA ILE A 41 16.54 -41.17 14.93
C ILE A 41 17.08 -39.78 15.29
N ASN A 42 18.40 -39.64 15.42
CA ASN A 42 19.03 -38.33 15.52
C ASN A 42 19.31 -37.83 14.10
N SER A 43 18.37 -37.07 13.54
CA SER A 43 18.48 -36.45 12.22
C SER A 43 19.63 -35.42 12.11
N LEU A 44 20.25 -35.08 13.24
CA LEU A 44 21.34 -34.11 13.34
C LEU A 44 22.74 -34.76 13.31
N ALA A 45 22.83 -36.10 13.35
CA ALA A 45 24.11 -36.80 13.31
C ALA A 45 24.82 -36.59 11.96
N GLY A 46 26.08 -36.12 11.98
CA GLY A 46 26.90 -35.88 10.79
C GLY A 46 26.78 -34.47 10.18
N ASP A 47 26.29 -33.49 10.94
CA ASP A 47 26.17 -32.09 10.52
C ASP A 47 27.49 -31.28 10.63
N ASP A 48 28.60 -31.93 10.98
CA ASP A 48 29.89 -31.29 11.26
C ASP A 48 30.47 -30.54 10.05
N ASP A 49 30.09 -30.92 8.83
CA ASP A 49 30.50 -30.29 7.56
C ASP A 49 29.51 -29.22 7.05
N ALA A 50 28.48 -28.86 7.81
CA ALA A 50 27.57 -27.79 7.40
C ALA A 50 28.19 -26.40 7.61
N ALA A 51 27.83 -25.45 6.75
CA ALA A 51 28.22 -24.05 6.94
C ALA A 51 27.69 -23.47 8.26
N HIS A 52 26.59 -24.04 8.78
CA HIS A 52 25.99 -23.75 10.07
C HIS A 52 25.65 -25.09 10.76
N PRO A 53 26.58 -25.69 11.52
CA PRO A 53 26.36 -26.95 12.21
C PRO A 53 25.35 -26.75 13.34
N TYR A 54 24.39 -27.65 13.42
CA TYR A 54 23.32 -27.63 14.40
C TYR A 54 23.79 -28.24 15.74
N THR A 55 24.66 -27.52 16.45
CA THR A 55 25.18 -27.87 17.80
C THR A 55 24.18 -27.50 18.90
N SER A 56 24.28 -28.05 20.11
CA SER A 56 23.37 -27.71 21.22
C SER A 56 23.32 -26.20 21.49
N VAL A 57 22.14 -25.70 21.85
CA VAL A 57 21.98 -24.32 22.33
C VAL A 57 22.84 -24.15 23.59
N PRO A 58 23.63 -23.06 23.71
CA PRO A 58 24.47 -22.88 24.89
C PRO A 58 23.67 -22.77 26.20
N ASP A 59 24.27 -23.17 27.31
CA ASP A 59 23.62 -23.11 28.63
C ASP A 59 23.15 -21.69 28.97
N GLY A 60 21.95 -21.57 29.54
CA GLY A 60 21.32 -20.29 29.89
C GLY A 60 20.58 -19.60 28.73
N TRP A 61 20.71 -20.12 27.51
CA TRP A 61 20.00 -19.61 26.33
C TRP A 61 18.82 -20.50 25.95
N GLU A 62 17.75 -19.86 25.50
CA GLU A 62 16.60 -20.47 24.87
C GLU A 62 16.61 -20.11 23.38
N GLU A 63 16.40 -21.09 22.51
CA GLU A 63 16.14 -20.84 21.09
C GLU A 63 14.64 -20.84 20.85
N LEU A 64 14.15 -19.75 20.27
CA LEU A 64 12.76 -19.57 19.88
C LEU A 64 12.69 -19.36 18.38
N THR A 65 11.62 -19.85 17.77
CA THR A 65 11.39 -19.70 16.33
C THR A 65 10.25 -18.74 16.09
N ASN A 66 10.46 -17.77 15.20
CA ASN A 66 9.37 -16.89 14.79
C ASN A 66 8.26 -17.72 14.11
N PRO A 67 6.99 -17.63 14.58
CA PRO A 67 5.93 -18.52 14.17
C PRO A 67 5.50 -18.36 12.70
N SER A 68 5.73 -17.20 12.07
CA SER A 68 5.32 -16.98 10.67
C SER A 68 6.43 -17.25 9.67
N GLU A 69 7.64 -16.76 9.95
CA GLU A 69 8.76 -16.80 8.99
C GLU A 69 9.72 -17.97 9.24
N GLY A 70 9.70 -18.57 10.44
CA GLY A 70 10.54 -19.71 10.79
C GLY A 70 11.99 -19.37 11.14
N GLN A 71 12.38 -18.09 11.17
CA GLN A 71 13.74 -17.69 11.53
C GLN A 71 13.95 -17.79 13.05
N PRO A 72 15.02 -18.47 13.50
CA PRO A 72 15.33 -18.59 14.92
C PRO A 72 15.86 -17.29 15.49
N PHE A 73 15.65 -17.11 16.79
CA PHE A 73 16.28 -16.10 17.62
C PHE A 73 16.56 -16.70 19.00
N PHE A 74 17.48 -16.09 19.73
CA PHE A 74 17.98 -16.60 20.99
C PHE A 74 17.74 -15.61 22.11
N TYR A 75 17.31 -16.12 23.27
CA TYR A 75 17.01 -15.33 24.45
C TYR A 75 17.76 -15.88 25.66
N HIS A 76 18.42 -15.00 26.41
CA HIS A 76 19.05 -15.34 27.69
C HIS A 76 18.21 -14.78 28.83
N GLN A 77 17.51 -15.63 29.58
CA GLN A 77 16.52 -15.19 30.56
C GLN A 77 17.11 -14.37 31.73
N GLU A 78 18.25 -14.79 32.28
CA GLU A 78 18.87 -14.10 33.42
C GLU A 78 19.43 -12.72 33.04
N TYR A 79 20.10 -12.62 31.89
CA TYR A 79 20.72 -11.38 31.40
C TYR A 79 19.79 -10.53 30.52
N LYS A 80 18.60 -11.04 30.21
CA LYS A 80 17.60 -10.43 29.31
C LYS A 80 18.15 -10.05 27.94
N ILE A 81 19.03 -10.87 27.39
CA ILE A 81 19.67 -10.62 26.10
C ILE A 81 18.86 -11.28 24.99
N ILE A 82 18.56 -10.55 23.92
CA ILE A 82 17.94 -11.07 22.71
C ILE A 82 18.92 -10.91 21.54
N THR A 83 19.07 -11.95 20.72
CA THR A 83 19.86 -11.86 19.48
C THR A 83 19.35 -12.81 18.41
N ASP A 84 19.47 -12.43 17.14
CA ASP A 84 19.26 -13.28 15.97
C ASP A 84 20.59 -13.77 15.36
N ALA A 85 21.72 -13.51 16.03
CA ALA A 85 23.00 -14.10 15.70
C ALA A 85 23.03 -15.59 16.05
N TYR A 86 23.68 -16.41 15.24
CA TYR A 86 23.71 -17.87 15.44
C TYR A 86 24.68 -18.26 16.57
N ILE A 87 24.25 -18.13 17.83
CA ILE A 87 25.07 -18.34 19.03
C ILE A 87 25.48 -19.79 19.27
N ARG A 88 24.90 -20.74 18.52
CA ARG A 88 25.35 -22.15 18.49
C ARG A 88 26.82 -22.27 18.08
N PHE A 89 27.36 -21.25 17.42
CA PHE A 89 28.81 -21.07 17.31
C PHE A 89 29.39 -20.44 18.59
N PRO A 90 30.30 -21.15 19.30
CA PRO A 90 30.89 -20.62 20.54
C PRO A 90 31.53 -19.23 20.35
N ARG A 91 32.18 -18.98 19.20
CA ARG A 91 32.78 -17.68 18.89
C ARG A 91 31.74 -16.55 18.80
N VAL A 92 30.54 -16.82 18.28
CA VAL A 92 29.46 -15.83 18.19
C VAL A 92 28.93 -15.56 19.60
N GLN A 93 28.68 -16.60 20.39
CA GLN A 93 28.25 -16.47 21.78
C GLN A 93 29.24 -15.64 22.62
N THR A 94 30.55 -15.93 22.55
CA THR A 94 31.57 -15.18 23.29
C THR A 94 31.54 -13.69 22.94
N ARG A 95 31.33 -13.34 21.67
CA ARG A 95 31.23 -11.93 21.24
C ARG A 95 29.97 -11.27 21.77
N ILE A 96 28.81 -11.94 21.74
CA ILE A 96 27.57 -11.41 22.30
C ILE A 96 27.73 -11.14 23.81
N LEU A 97 28.32 -12.08 24.56
CA LEU A 97 28.55 -11.92 26.00
C LEU A 97 29.56 -10.79 26.30
N ALA A 98 30.61 -10.63 25.49
CA ALA A 98 31.55 -9.52 25.61
C ALA A 98 30.89 -8.15 25.35
N CYS A 99 29.98 -8.08 24.37
CA CYS A 99 29.19 -6.88 24.11
C CYS A 99 28.24 -6.57 25.26
N TYR A 100 27.55 -7.60 25.78
CA TYR A 100 26.67 -7.47 26.93
C TYR A 100 27.42 -6.97 28.17
N ALA A 101 28.60 -7.54 28.50
CA ALA A 101 29.37 -7.13 29.68
C ALA A 101 29.65 -5.62 29.67
N ARG A 102 30.03 -5.06 28.51
CA ARG A 102 30.23 -3.62 28.36
C ARG A 102 28.93 -2.82 28.47
N ILE A 103 27.83 -3.32 27.90
CA ILE A 103 26.51 -2.70 28.05
C ILE A 103 26.08 -2.66 29.53
N ALA A 104 26.31 -3.75 30.27
CA ALA A 104 26.00 -3.85 31.70
C ALA A 104 26.86 -2.90 32.55
N GLU A 105 28.16 -2.76 32.25
CA GLU A 105 29.04 -1.74 32.86
C GLU A 105 28.49 -0.32 32.65
N MET A 106 27.95 -0.04 31.46
CA MET A 106 27.35 1.27 31.18
C MET A 106 26.03 1.49 31.93
N ILE A 107 25.18 0.47 32.04
CA ILE A 107 23.94 0.54 32.83
C ILE A 107 24.27 0.83 34.30
N THR A 108 25.26 0.12 34.86
CA THR A 108 25.69 0.32 36.26
C THR A 108 26.35 1.67 36.51
N SER A 109 26.95 2.31 35.49
CA SER A 109 27.49 3.68 35.63
C SER A 109 26.41 4.78 35.73
N HIS A 110 25.15 4.46 35.44
CA HIS A 110 24.04 5.42 35.51
C HIS A 110 23.20 5.20 36.79
N ASP A 111 23.69 5.68 37.94
CA ASP A 111 23.08 5.46 39.27
C ASP A 111 21.55 5.66 39.32
N ASP A 112 21.02 6.71 38.68
CA ASP A 112 19.56 7.00 38.67
C ASP A 112 18.75 6.08 37.74
N ALA A 113 19.40 5.40 36.80
CA ALA A 113 18.75 4.61 35.75
C ALA A 113 18.81 3.09 36.00
N ILE A 114 19.65 2.60 36.93
CA ILE A 114 19.86 1.17 37.19
C ILE A 114 18.53 0.43 37.40
N ASN A 115 17.69 0.93 38.32
CA ASN A 115 16.42 0.28 38.66
C ASN A 115 15.43 0.24 37.48
N ARG A 116 15.53 1.20 36.56
CA ARG A 116 14.64 1.28 35.39
C ARG A 116 15.14 0.41 34.25
N LEU A 117 16.46 0.38 34.03
CA LEU A 117 17.09 -0.32 32.91
C LEU A 117 17.27 -1.81 33.19
N SER A 118 17.35 -2.23 34.46
CA SER A 118 17.46 -3.65 34.86
C SER A 118 16.24 -4.48 34.45
N ASP A 119 15.10 -3.82 34.24
CA ASP A 119 13.86 -4.49 33.86
C ASP A 119 13.69 -4.68 32.35
N MET A 120 14.50 -3.99 31.55
CA MET A 120 14.41 -3.98 30.09
C MET A 120 15.17 -5.16 29.46
N ASP A 121 14.71 -5.58 28.28
CA ASP A 121 15.48 -6.50 27.45
C ASP A 121 16.52 -5.73 26.63
N ILE A 122 17.62 -6.39 26.30
CA ILE A 122 18.73 -5.84 25.53
C ILE A 122 18.84 -6.65 24.24
N TYR A 123 18.53 -6.03 23.11
CA TYR A 123 18.81 -6.64 21.83
C TYR A 123 20.24 -6.33 21.40
N ILE A 124 20.97 -7.35 20.92
CA ILE A 124 22.34 -7.21 20.42
C ILE A 124 22.46 -7.85 19.04
N GLU A 125 22.98 -7.09 18.09
CA GLU A 125 23.32 -7.52 16.73
C GLU A 125 24.82 -7.32 16.47
N LEU A 126 25.47 -8.29 15.82
CA LEU A 126 26.88 -8.18 15.44
C LEU A 126 27.01 -7.57 14.03
N VAL A 127 27.91 -6.58 13.86
CA VAL A 127 28.05 -5.83 12.59
C VAL A 127 28.81 -6.60 11.51
N ASP A 128 29.69 -7.54 11.89
CA ASP A 128 30.38 -8.46 10.99
C ASP A 128 30.71 -9.76 11.75
N ASP A 129 30.46 -10.92 11.12
CA ASP A 129 30.82 -12.24 11.66
C ASP A 129 32.28 -12.63 11.37
N ARG A 130 32.99 -11.83 10.56
CA ARG A 130 34.40 -12.07 10.22
C ARG A 130 35.36 -11.91 11.39
N PRO A 131 36.41 -12.76 11.48
CA PRO A 131 37.36 -12.81 12.60
C PRO A 131 38.25 -11.59 12.81
N SER A 132 38.39 -10.73 11.80
CA SER A 132 39.30 -9.58 11.83
C SER A 132 38.61 -8.23 12.09
N SER A 133 37.28 -8.22 12.27
CA SER A 133 36.57 -6.97 12.55
C SER A 133 36.64 -6.62 14.04
N PRO A 134 36.85 -5.35 14.41
CA PRO A 134 36.69 -4.91 15.80
C PRO A 134 35.33 -5.35 16.36
N GLU A 135 35.22 -5.44 17.68
CA GLU A 135 33.99 -5.80 18.41
C GLU A 135 32.92 -4.70 18.26
N CYS A 136 32.48 -4.45 17.03
CA CYS A 136 31.40 -3.54 16.75
C CYS A 136 30.08 -4.28 16.86
N CYS A 137 29.23 -3.86 17.79
CA CYS A 137 27.88 -4.36 17.93
C CYS A 137 26.87 -3.23 17.91
N LYS A 138 25.66 -3.62 17.53
CA LYS A 138 24.50 -2.76 17.51
C LYS A 138 23.53 -3.18 18.57
N TYR A 139 22.86 -2.21 19.18
CA TYR A 139 21.95 -2.51 20.27
C TYR A 139 20.78 -1.53 20.36
N TYR A 140 19.76 -1.98 21.07
CA TYR A 140 18.69 -1.16 21.64
C TYR A 140 18.12 -1.86 22.88
N LEU A 141 17.45 -1.07 23.72
CA LEU A 141 16.76 -1.55 24.92
C LEU A 141 15.25 -1.58 24.67
N VAL A 142 14.57 -2.57 25.24
CA VAL A 142 13.14 -2.79 25.07
C VAL A 142 12.44 -2.67 26.42
N ASP A 143 11.50 -1.73 26.50
CA ASP A 143 10.66 -1.51 27.67
C ASP A 143 9.25 -2.03 27.40
N HIS A 144 8.97 -3.25 27.84
CA HIS A 144 7.65 -3.88 27.72
C HIS A 144 6.56 -3.20 28.57
N SER A 145 6.93 -2.46 29.63
CA SER A 145 5.96 -1.76 30.47
C SER A 145 5.43 -0.51 29.78
N ARG A 146 6.29 0.20 29.06
CA ARG A 146 5.96 1.43 28.33
C ARG A 146 5.72 1.21 26.83
N LEU A 147 5.87 -0.03 26.35
CA LEU A 147 5.72 -0.41 24.94
C LEU A 147 6.59 0.45 24.02
N THR A 148 7.86 0.63 24.39
CA THR A 148 8.78 1.53 23.68
C THR A 148 10.20 0.95 23.64
N ILE A 149 11.05 1.54 22.80
CA ILE A 149 12.48 1.26 22.78
C ILE A 149 13.27 2.46 23.27
N CYS A 150 14.45 2.23 23.83
CA CYS A 150 15.35 3.31 24.25
C CYS A 150 16.83 2.93 24.10
N PHE A 151 17.69 3.90 24.41
CA PHE A 151 19.14 3.82 24.23
C PHE A 151 19.86 4.34 25.47
N LEU A 152 21.11 3.92 25.65
CA LEU A 152 21.92 4.35 26.80
C LEU A 152 22.49 5.77 26.64
N ARG A 153 22.52 6.30 25.41
CA ARG A 153 22.89 7.69 25.13
C ARG A 153 21.78 8.44 24.43
N GLN A 154 21.89 9.75 24.44
CA GLN A 154 21.06 10.62 23.62
C GLN A 154 21.43 10.44 22.14
N VAL A 155 20.43 10.13 21.32
CA VAL A 155 20.58 9.96 19.87
C VAL A 155 19.51 10.76 19.15
N SER A 156 19.88 11.41 18.04
CA SER A 156 18.92 12.10 17.18
C SER A 156 18.14 11.12 16.31
N THR A 157 16.87 11.40 16.04
CA THR A 157 16.01 10.62 15.13
C THR A 157 16.64 10.39 13.76
N SER A 158 17.24 11.42 13.18
CA SER A 158 17.93 11.36 11.88
C SER A 158 19.10 10.37 11.85
N ALA A 159 19.88 10.29 12.93
CA ALA A 159 20.98 9.33 13.06
C ALA A 159 20.51 7.88 13.11
N LEU A 160 19.29 7.65 13.60
CA LEU A 160 18.64 6.34 13.63
C LEU A 160 17.87 6.01 12.34
N GLY A 161 17.71 6.97 11.43
CA GLY A 161 16.86 6.83 10.25
C GLY A 161 15.36 6.86 10.58
N LEU A 162 14.97 7.38 11.76
CA LEU A 162 13.58 7.61 12.11
C LEU A 162 13.01 8.83 11.36
N PRO A 163 11.70 8.85 11.06
CA PRO A 163 11.06 10.00 10.43
C PRO A 163 11.17 11.26 11.29
N ASP A 164 11.05 12.42 10.64
CA ASP A 164 10.96 13.69 11.35
C ASP A 164 9.67 13.75 12.19
N VAL A 165 9.82 14.10 13.46
CA VAL A 165 8.73 14.16 14.45
C VAL A 165 8.39 15.60 14.79
N ARG A 166 7.11 15.89 15.01
CA ARG A 166 6.63 17.24 15.33
C ARG A 166 6.75 17.61 16.81
N ASN A 167 6.55 16.63 17.68
CA ASN A 167 6.57 16.77 19.13
C ASN A 167 6.89 15.42 19.80
N ASN A 168 6.96 15.43 21.13
CA ASN A 168 7.29 14.24 21.91
C ASN A 168 6.21 13.15 21.87
N ILE A 169 4.93 13.53 21.68
CA ILE A 169 3.83 12.57 21.55
C ILE A 169 3.98 11.78 20.23
N HIS A 170 4.35 12.48 19.16
CA HIS A 170 4.68 11.85 17.88
C HIS A 170 5.88 10.91 18.02
N LEU A 171 6.95 11.36 18.69
CA LEU A 171 8.13 10.54 18.92
C LEU A 171 7.79 9.27 19.71
N GLU A 172 6.93 9.37 20.72
CA GLU A 172 6.45 8.22 21.47
C GLU A 172 5.73 7.21 20.58
N HIS A 173 4.87 7.66 19.65
CA HIS A 173 4.22 6.78 18.68
C HIS A 173 5.22 6.13 17.71
N VAL A 174 6.23 6.86 17.24
CA VAL A 174 7.28 6.33 16.37
C VAL A 174 8.08 5.23 17.09
N LEU A 175 8.51 5.47 18.32
CA LEU A 175 9.23 4.48 19.13
C LEU A 175 8.34 3.28 19.51
N MET A 176 7.04 3.50 19.70
CA MET A 176 6.08 2.41 19.89
C MET A 176 5.96 1.53 18.64
N GLY A 177 6.01 2.11 17.44
CA GLY A 177 6.06 1.35 16.18
C GLY A 177 7.29 0.43 16.10
N GLU A 178 8.45 0.93 16.51
CA GLU A 178 9.67 0.13 16.61
C GLU A 178 9.57 -0.98 17.66
N TYR A 179 8.96 -0.70 18.82
CA TYR A 179 8.67 -1.73 19.83
C TYR A 179 7.83 -2.89 19.25
N TRP A 180 6.76 -2.59 18.52
CA TRP A 180 5.96 -3.65 17.90
C TRP A 180 6.70 -4.39 16.79
N THR A 181 7.59 -3.71 16.08
CA THR A 181 8.47 -4.37 15.10
C THR A 181 9.43 -5.35 15.79
N HIS A 182 10.00 -4.98 16.95
CA HIS A 182 10.78 -5.90 17.76
C HIS A 182 9.96 -7.13 18.20
N CYS A 183 8.75 -6.92 18.73
CA CYS A 183 7.88 -8.01 19.15
C CYS A 183 7.39 -8.89 17.98
N GLU A 184 7.29 -8.33 16.77
CA GLU A 184 6.99 -9.10 15.56
C GLU A 184 8.16 -10.02 15.19
N TYR A 185 9.39 -9.54 15.28
CA TYR A 185 10.59 -10.32 14.96
C TYR A 185 10.92 -11.36 16.04
N MET A 186 10.79 -11.00 17.31
CA MET A 186 11.10 -11.82 18.46
C MET A 186 9.89 -11.96 19.40
N PRO A 187 8.82 -12.65 18.98
CA PRO A 187 7.64 -12.83 19.82
C PRO A 187 7.95 -13.81 20.96
N ARG A 188 8.34 -13.27 22.12
CA ARG A 188 8.67 -14.08 23.30
C ARG A 188 7.38 -14.55 24.00
N PRO A 189 7.21 -15.84 24.33
CA PRO A 189 5.99 -16.36 24.94
C PRO A 189 5.79 -15.94 26.41
N ASP A 190 6.84 -15.53 27.11
CA ASP A 190 6.81 -15.14 28.52
C ASP A 190 6.31 -13.69 28.74
N VAL A 191 6.29 -12.87 27.68
CA VAL A 191 5.74 -11.51 27.72
C VAL A 191 4.21 -11.56 27.64
N ASP A 192 3.50 -11.13 28.69
CA ASP A 192 2.04 -11.09 28.67
C ASP A 192 1.52 -9.91 27.83
N MET A 193 0.99 -10.20 26.64
CA MET A 193 0.33 -9.21 25.77
C MET A 193 -1.20 -9.29 25.82
N SER A 194 -1.80 -9.98 26.79
CA SER A 194 -3.25 -10.15 26.88
C SER A 194 -4.01 -8.82 26.98
N ALA A 195 -3.45 -7.85 27.72
CA ALA A 195 -4.02 -6.51 27.82
C ALA A 195 -3.96 -5.76 26.48
N SER A 196 -2.82 -5.84 25.80
CA SER A 196 -2.62 -5.26 24.47
C SER A 196 -3.52 -5.91 23.42
N ALA A 197 -3.74 -7.22 23.49
CA ALA A 197 -4.68 -7.94 22.62
C ALA A 197 -6.11 -7.42 22.78
N LYS A 198 -6.60 -7.28 24.04
CA LYS A 198 -7.93 -6.73 24.32
C LYS A 198 -8.08 -5.28 23.84
N LYS A 199 -7.05 -4.45 24.06
CA LYS A 199 -7.02 -3.07 23.57
C LYS A 199 -7.11 -3.04 22.04
N LEU A 200 -6.30 -3.86 21.36
CA LEU A 200 -6.30 -3.97 19.91
C LEU A 200 -7.66 -4.46 19.37
N GLN A 201 -8.29 -5.44 20.01
CA GLN A 201 -9.64 -5.89 19.64
C GLN A 201 -10.65 -4.73 19.72
N GLY A 202 -10.62 -3.94 20.80
CA GLY A 202 -11.45 -2.74 20.94
C GLY A 202 -11.17 -1.70 19.85
N GLN A 203 -9.90 -1.47 19.52
CA GLN A 203 -9.50 -0.55 18.45
C GLN A 203 -9.97 -1.03 17.07
N LEU A 204 -9.80 -2.32 16.75
CA LEU A 204 -10.28 -2.90 15.49
C LEU A 204 -11.79 -2.79 15.35
N ALA A 205 -12.54 -3.00 16.44
CA ALA A 205 -13.99 -2.81 16.44
C ALA A 205 -14.38 -1.33 16.19
N ALA A 206 -13.69 -0.39 16.84
CA ALA A 206 -13.92 1.04 16.62
C ALA A 206 -13.59 1.46 15.18
N LEU A 207 -12.46 1.01 14.62
CA LEU A 207 -12.06 1.28 13.23
C LEU A 207 -13.05 0.70 12.22
N MET A 208 -13.59 -0.49 12.50
CA MET A 208 -14.64 -1.09 11.67
C MET A 208 -15.90 -0.22 11.65
N ILE A 209 -16.35 0.26 12.82
CA ILE A 209 -17.52 1.13 12.94
C ILE A 209 -17.27 2.46 12.25
N ASP A 210 -16.09 3.06 12.44
CA ASP A 210 -15.70 4.31 11.80
C ASP A 210 -15.71 4.18 10.28
N ASN A 211 -15.12 3.12 9.72
CA ASN A 211 -15.07 2.90 8.27
C ASN A 211 -16.45 2.66 7.64
N ILE A 212 -17.36 1.96 8.34
CA ILE A 212 -18.74 1.74 7.87
C ILE A 212 -19.57 3.02 7.99
N SER A 213 -19.31 3.86 9.00
CA SER A 213 -20.11 5.05 9.28
C SER A 213 -19.59 6.33 8.63
N SER A 214 -18.33 6.35 8.15
CA SER A 214 -17.66 7.52 7.57
C SER A 214 -16.88 7.19 6.29
N GLU A 215 -17.17 7.92 5.21
CA GLU A 215 -16.42 7.84 3.94
C GLU A 215 -14.97 8.37 4.04
N GLY A 216 -14.70 9.17 5.07
CA GLY A 216 -13.44 9.83 5.32
C GLY A 216 -12.57 9.15 6.38
N SER A 217 -12.92 7.92 6.78
CA SER A 217 -12.17 7.15 7.79
C SER A 217 -10.67 7.11 7.50
N THR A 218 -9.87 7.32 8.55
CA THR A 218 -8.41 7.18 8.51
C THR A 218 -7.95 5.76 8.84
N SER A 219 -8.89 4.81 8.95
CA SER A 219 -8.57 3.40 9.21
C SER A 219 -7.65 2.84 8.10
N PRO A 220 -6.53 2.19 8.46
CA PRO A 220 -5.70 1.49 7.48
C PRO A 220 -6.37 0.21 6.96
N PHE A 221 -7.38 -0.29 7.66
CA PHE A 221 -8.05 -1.56 7.41
C PHE A 221 -9.47 -1.36 6.92
N THR A 222 -9.89 -2.21 5.99
CA THR A 222 -11.28 -2.36 5.60
C THR A 222 -12.10 -3.05 6.69
N PRO A 223 -13.45 -2.92 6.69
CA PRO A 223 -14.30 -3.59 7.67
C PRO A 223 -14.15 -5.11 7.66
N GLU A 224 -13.90 -5.69 6.49
CA GLU A 224 -13.65 -7.13 6.33
C GLU A 224 -12.30 -7.55 6.93
N GLU A 225 -11.24 -6.76 6.71
CA GLU A 225 -9.93 -6.98 7.34
C GLU A 225 -10.03 -6.90 8.87
N CYS A 226 -10.70 -5.88 9.42
CA CYS A 226 -10.93 -5.77 10.87
C CYS A 226 -11.62 -7.02 11.42
N LYS A 227 -12.69 -7.49 10.75
CA LYS A 227 -13.41 -8.71 11.15
C LYS A 227 -12.52 -9.95 11.11
N ASN A 228 -11.71 -10.09 10.07
CA ASN A 228 -10.79 -11.22 9.91
C ASN A 228 -9.66 -11.18 10.95
N TYR A 229 -9.14 -10.00 11.29
CA TYR A 229 -8.15 -9.81 12.34
C TYR A 229 -8.72 -10.13 13.73
N LEU A 230 -9.93 -9.67 14.04
CA LEU A 230 -10.61 -10.02 15.29
C LEU A 230 -10.74 -11.54 15.45
N LYS A 231 -11.22 -12.22 14.40
CA LYS A 231 -11.31 -13.68 14.38
C LYS A 231 -9.94 -14.34 14.51
N GLY A 232 -8.90 -13.81 13.87
CA GLY A 232 -7.53 -14.31 13.99
C GLY A 232 -7.02 -14.23 15.43
N LEU A 233 -7.20 -13.08 16.08
CA LEU A 233 -6.80 -12.85 17.47
C LEU A 233 -7.56 -13.74 18.47
N GLU A 234 -8.85 -13.96 18.26
CA GLU A 234 -9.65 -14.87 19.10
C GLU A 234 -9.18 -16.33 19.02
N ASN A 235 -8.62 -16.74 17.89
CA ASN A 235 -8.15 -18.12 17.66
C ASN A 235 -6.66 -18.33 18.00
N ALA A 236 -5.91 -17.25 18.28
CA ALA A 236 -4.50 -17.33 18.64
C ALA A 236 -4.34 -17.75 20.11
N THR A 237 -4.43 -19.06 20.38
CA THR A 237 -4.42 -19.61 21.74
C THR A 237 -3.03 -19.79 22.34
N LEU A 238 -1.99 -19.96 21.51
CA LEU A 238 -0.61 -20.09 21.99
C LEU A 238 -0.01 -18.70 22.27
N PRO A 239 0.64 -18.47 23.44
CA PRO A 239 1.14 -17.14 23.82
C PRO A 239 2.05 -16.50 22.78
N GLN A 240 2.99 -17.26 22.22
CA GLN A 240 3.88 -16.77 21.16
C GLN A 240 3.13 -16.36 19.88
N ILE A 241 2.12 -17.13 19.47
CA ILE A 241 1.31 -16.82 18.28
C ILE A 241 0.45 -15.58 18.53
N LEU A 242 -0.12 -15.46 19.74
CA LEU A 242 -0.86 -14.28 20.15
C LEU A 242 0.03 -13.03 20.11
N ASN A 243 1.22 -13.10 20.72
CA ASN A 243 2.17 -12.00 20.79
C ASN A 243 2.60 -11.55 19.39
N TRP A 244 2.93 -12.50 18.51
CA TRP A 244 3.23 -12.21 17.11
C TRP A 244 2.05 -11.55 16.39
N SER A 245 0.84 -12.08 16.58
CA SER A 245 -0.37 -11.56 15.91
C SER A 245 -0.70 -10.13 16.35
N VAL A 246 -0.61 -9.86 17.66
CA VAL A 246 -0.82 -8.54 18.25
C VAL A 246 0.24 -7.58 17.73
N ALA A 247 1.52 -7.97 17.74
CA ALA A 247 2.61 -7.14 17.26
C ALA A 247 2.46 -6.79 15.78
N ARG A 248 2.17 -7.77 14.94
CA ARG A 248 2.00 -7.59 13.49
C ARG A 248 0.88 -6.61 13.17
N ILE A 249 -0.29 -6.75 13.81
CA ILE A 249 -1.44 -5.89 13.54
C ILE A 249 -1.21 -4.49 14.13
N ASN A 250 -0.66 -4.38 15.35
CA ASN A 250 -0.33 -3.09 15.95
C ASN A 250 0.72 -2.32 15.14
N SER A 251 1.74 -2.99 14.59
CA SER A 251 2.73 -2.36 13.72
C SER A 251 2.07 -1.66 12.53
N LEU A 252 1.15 -2.34 11.84
CA LEU A 252 0.38 -1.75 10.73
C LEU A 252 -0.53 -0.60 11.18
N LEU A 253 -1.19 -0.75 12.33
CA LEU A 253 -2.08 0.27 12.88
C LEU A 253 -1.30 1.54 13.24
N ILE A 254 -0.17 1.39 13.93
CA ILE A 254 0.64 2.49 14.42
C ILE A 254 1.31 3.24 13.28
N GLN A 255 1.74 2.56 12.21
CA GLN A 255 2.18 3.24 10.99
C GLN A 255 1.11 4.20 10.44
N SER A 256 -0.16 3.79 10.43
CA SER A 256 -1.26 4.68 10.06
C SER A 256 -1.45 5.83 11.07
N GLN A 257 -1.33 5.55 12.37
CA GLN A 257 -1.47 6.56 13.42
C GLN A 257 -0.37 7.63 13.36
N ILE A 258 0.88 7.24 13.10
CA ILE A 258 2.02 8.14 12.89
C ILE A 258 1.74 9.08 11.72
N VAL A 259 1.33 8.54 10.57
CA VAL A 259 1.02 9.33 9.37
C VAL A 259 -0.15 10.30 9.58
N ASN A 260 -1.12 9.93 10.44
CA ASN A 260 -2.30 10.76 10.75
C ASN A 260 -2.14 11.60 12.04
N LEU A 261 -0.92 11.67 12.60
CA LEU A 261 -0.61 12.48 13.80
C LEU A 261 -1.52 12.16 14.99
N TYR A 262 -1.80 10.88 15.20
CA TYR A 262 -2.74 10.42 16.21
C TYR A 262 -2.33 10.89 17.63
N GLY A 263 -3.30 11.43 18.37
CA GLY A 263 -3.07 11.95 19.73
C GLY A 263 -2.44 13.34 19.81
N GLU A 264 -2.08 13.96 18.68
CA GLU A 264 -1.63 15.35 18.62
C GLU A 264 -2.80 16.34 18.50
N GLU A 265 -2.56 17.61 18.85
CA GLU A 265 -3.54 18.70 18.65
C GLU A 265 -3.92 18.87 17.17
N CYS A 266 -2.99 18.59 16.26
CA CYS A 266 -3.19 18.63 14.82
C CYS A 266 -3.47 17.26 14.19
N ALA A 267 -3.98 16.29 14.98
CA ALA A 267 -4.37 14.98 14.47
C ALA A 267 -5.32 15.10 13.28
N ARG A 268 -5.16 14.24 12.27
CA ARG A 268 -6.04 14.21 11.10
C ARG A 268 -7.35 13.50 11.45
N PRO A 269 -8.50 14.20 11.50
CA PRO A 269 -9.77 13.58 11.84
C PRO A 269 -10.39 12.83 10.65
N ASP A 270 -10.07 13.24 9.43
CA ASP A 270 -10.63 12.72 8.18
C ASP A 270 -9.51 12.66 7.13
N ARG A 271 -9.46 11.58 6.35
CA ARG A 271 -8.42 11.35 5.33
C ARG A 271 -8.32 12.45 4.28
N THR A 272 -9.38 13.24 4.09
CA THR A 272 -9.45 14.34 3.11
C THR A 272 -8.97 15.68 3.65
N VAL A 273 -8.69 15.77 4.97
CA VAL A 273 -8.25 17.00 5.62
C VAL A 273 -6.75 17.21 5.43
N VAL A 274 -6.40 18.43 5.01
CA VAL A 274 -5.02 18.91 4.85
C VAL A 274 -4.52 19.47 6.18
N VAL A 275 -3.42 18.92 6.71
CA VAL A 275 -2.84 19.27 8.02
C VAL A 275 -1.48 19.96 7.90
N THR A 276 -0.68 19.57 6.92
CA THR A 276 0.66 20.12 6.62
C THR A 276 0.64 21.36 5.73
N GLY A 277 -0.53 21.73 5.19
CA GLY A 277 -0.71 22.86 4.27
C GLY A 277 -0.35 22.55 2.82
N GLN A 278 -0.15 21.28 2.47
CA GLN A 278 0.08 20.84 1.10
C GLN A 278 -1.25 20.77 0.33
N HIS A 279 -1.66 21.90 -0.23
CA HIS A 279 -2.88 22.00 -1.03
C HIS A 279 -2.69 21.53 -2.47
N ALA A 280 -3.78 21.10 -3.09
CA ALA A 280 -3.83 20.79 -4.51
C ALA A 280 -3.39 22.01 -5.36
N SER A 281 -2.67 21.73 -6.45
CA SER A 281 -2.19 22.77 -7.35
C SER A 281 -3.35 23.49 -8.06
N HIS A 282 -3.19 24.78 -8.32
CA HIS A 282 -4.20 25.54 -9.05
C HIS A 282 -4.38 25.01 -10.48
N ARG A 283 -5.63 24.86 -10.92
CA ARG A 283 -5.98 24.43 -12.28
C ARG A 283 -5.51 25.49 -13.28
N SER A 284 -4.63 25.13 -14.21
CA SER A 284 -4.09 26.10 -15.19
C SER A 284 -5.12 26.46 -16.28
N PRO A 285 -5.11 27.67 -16.86
CA PRO A 285 -6.07 28.03 -17.92
C PRO A 285 -5.94 27.14 -19.18
N ALA A 286 -4.72 26.70 -19.50
CA ALA A 286 -4.47 25.76 -20.59
C ALA A 286 -5.13 24.41 -20.30
N TYR A 287 -4.97 23.89 -19.08
CA TYR A 287 -5.60 22.65 -18.62
C TYR A 287 -7.13 22.72 -18.74
N LEU A 288 -7.75 23.81 -18.30
CA LEU A 288 -9.21 23.98 -18.40
C LEU A 288 -9.72 23.95 -19.85
N ARG A 289 -8.95 24.49 -20.80
CA ARG A 289 -9.27 24.39 -22.24
C ARG A 289 -9.19 22.95 -22.74
N TYR A 290 -8.14 22.22 -22.36
CA TYR A 290 -8.02 20.79 -22.71
C TYR A 290 -9.12 19.94 -22.08
N SER A 291 -9.47 20.20 -20.81
CA SER A 291 -10.57 19.51 -20.12
C SER A 291 -11.88 19.65 -20.90
N LYS A 292 -12.23 20.87 -21.31
CA LYS A 292 -13.42 21.12 -22.13
C LYS A 292 -13.38 20.40 -23.48
N ALA A 293 -12.23 20.42 -24.15
CA ALA A 293 -12.05 19.70 -25.42
C ALA A 293 -12.14 18.17 -25.26
N MET A 294 -11.90 17.65 -24.06
CA MET A 294 -12.00 16.23 -23.72
C MET A 294 -13.27 15.94 -22.89
N PHE A 295 -14.33 16.73 -23.08
CA PHE A 295 -15.66 16.52 -22.48
C PHE A 295 -15.66 16.49 -20.94
N GLU A 296 -14.79 17.28 -20.31
CA GLU A 296 -14.56 17.34 -18.86
C GLU A 296 -14.00 16.07 -18.21
N GLY A 297 -13.59 15.08 -19.01
CA GLY A 297 -12.91 13.88 -18.52
C GLY A 297 -11.70 14.17 -17.63
N PRO A 298 -10.77 15.07 -18.05
CA PRO A 298 -9.56 15.34 -17.26
C PRO A 298 -9.89 15.92 -15.90
N SER A 299 -10.88 16.81 -15.80
CA SER A 299 -11.30 17.37 -14.50
C SER A 299 -11.87 16.30 -13.58
N ILE A 300 -12.69 15.38 -14.10
CA ILE A 300 -13.24 14.27 -13.31
C ILE A 300 -12.12 13.36 -12.79
N HIS A 301 -11.14 12.99 -13.63
CA HIS A 301 -10.02 12.19 -13.16
C HIS A 301 -9.10 12.94 -12.20
N LEU A 302 -8.89 14.24 -12.41
CA LEU A 302 -8.10 15.06 -11.51
C LEU A 302 -8.74 15.09 -10.13
N ASP A 303 -10.05 15.32 -10.04
CA ASP A 303 -10.76 15.33 -8.77
C ASP A 303 -10.68 13.96 -8.07
N LYS A 304 -10.80 12.85 -8.81
CA LYS A 304 -10.58 11.49 -8.28
C LYS A 304 -9.15 11.28 -7.75
N LEU A 305 -8.15 11.77 -8.49
CA LEU A 305 -6.74 11.66 -8.13
C LEU A 305 -6.39 12.53 -6.91
N GLU A 306 -6.87 13.78 -6.87
CA GLU A 306 -6.68 14.71 -5.75
C GLU A 306 -7.37 14.18 -4.48
N HIS A 307 -8.53 13.53 -4.60
CA HIS A 307 -9.26 12.93 -3.47
C HIS A 307 -8.56 11.74 -2.81
N ILE A 308 -7.70 11.03 -3.56
CA ILE A 308 -6.91 9.91 -3.02
C ILE A 308 -5.48 10.31 -2.64
N TRP A 309 -4.96 11.43 -3.17
CA TRP A 309 -3.58 11.90 -3.03
C TRP A 309 -3.49 13.12 -2.10
N VAL A 310 -4.25 13.10 -1.01
CA VAL A 310 -4.26 14.18 -0.03
C VAL A 310 -2.99 14.15 0.79
N GLU A 311 -2.21 15.23 0.74
CA GLU A 311 -0.91 15.37 1.42
C GLU A 311 0.06 14.21 1.17
N ARG A 312 0.02 13.64 -0.04
CA ARG A 312 0.88 12.52 -0.46
C ARG A 312 0.70 11.24 0.37
N ILE A 313 -0.48 11.09 0.95
CA ILE A 313 -0.85 9.91 1.74
C ILE A 313 -1.93 9.16 0.97
N ILE A 314 -1.70 7.86 0.80
CA ILE A 314 -2.62 6.94 0.12
C ILE A 314 -2.97 5.81 1.05
N TYR A 315 -4.23 5.42 1.03
CA TYR A 315 -4.72 4.21 1.68
C TYR A 315 -4.83 3.08 0.65
N THR A 316 -4.33 1.90 1.01
CA THR A 316 -4.27 0.72 0.12
C THR A 316 -5.61 0.38 -0.52
N HIS A 317 -6.70 0.43 0.24
CA HIS A 317 -8.03 0.10 -0.25
C HIS A 317 -8.58 1.14 -1.24
N HIS A 318 -8.34 2.43 -1.01
CA HIS A 318 -8.72 3.50 -1.94
C HIS A 318 -7.90 3.45 -3.23
N TRP A 319 -6.60 3.16 -3.13
CA TRP A 319 -5.74 2.92 -4.29
C TRP A 319 -6.23 1.75 -5.14
N ARG A 320 -6.49 0.60 -4.50
CA ARG A 320 -6.99 -0.60 -5.17
C ARG A 320 -8.35 -0.35 -5.84
N LYS A 321 -9.23 0.41 -5.19
CA LYS A 321 -10.52 0.80 -5.75
C LYS A 321 -10.32 1.67 -6.99
N LEU A 322 -9.53 2.74 -6.90
CA LEU A 322 -9.26 3.62 -8.04
C LEU A 322 -8.68 2.86 -9.24
N VAL A 323 -7.68 2.00 -9.03
CA VAL A 323 -7.07 1.22 -10.11
C VAL A 323 -8.08 0.29 -10.76
N THR A 324 -8.93 -0.38 -9.97
CA THR A 324 -10.01 -1.23 -10.48
C THR A 324 -11.00 -0.43 -11.32
N ASP A 325 -11.49 0.69 -10.79
CA ASP A 325 -12.46 1.57 -11.45
C ASP A 325 -11.91 2.12 -12.78
N LEU A 326 -10.64 2.54 -12.80
CA LEU A 326 -9.97 3.03 -14.01
C LEU A 326 -9.81 1.93 -15.07
N ILE A 327 -9.41 0.72 -14.66
CA ILE A 327 -9.28 -0.41 -15.58
C ILE A 327 -10.64 -0.76 -16.18
N GLU A 328 -11.71 -0.80 -15.38
CA GLU A 328 -13.07 -1.06 -15.85
C GLU A 328 -13.51 0.04 -16.85
N GLU A 329 -13.30 1.31 -16.50
CA GLU A 329 -13.62 2.45 -17.35
C GLU A 329 -12.90 2.37 -18.71
N TRP A 330 -11.60 2.09 -18.73
CA TRP A 330 -10.83 1.94 -19.96
C TRP A 330 -11.21 0.69 -20.77
N THR A 331 -11.63 -0.39 -20.11
CA THR A 331 -12.17 -1.56 -20.83
C THR A 331 -13.50 -1.24 -21.52
N GLY A 332 -14.36 -0.43 -20.88
CA GLY A 332 -15.57 0.10 -21.50
C GLY A 332 -15.27 0.99 -22.71
N ALA A 333 -14.29 1.90 -22.58
CA ALA A 333 -13.84 2.73 -23.70
C ALA A 333 -13.32 1.88 -24.88
N LEU A 334 -12.54 0.83 -24.59
CA LEU A 334 -12.01 -0.08 -25.62
C LEU A 334 -13.12 -0.85 -26.35
N ALA A 335 -14.17 -1.27 -25.63
CA ALA A 335 -15.33 -1.91 -26.25
C ALA A 335 -16.09 -0.94 -27.16
N ALA A 336 -16.34 0.29 -26.69
CA ALA A 336 -16.99 1.34 -27.49
C ALA A 336 -16.16 1.71 -28.73
N ALA A 337 -14.84 1.82 -28.57
CA ALA A 337 -13.89 1.99 -29.66
C ALA A 337 -14.06 0.91 -30.74
N GLY A 338 -14.13 -0.37 -30.34
CA GLY A 338 -14.35 -1.48 -31.27
C GLY A 338 -15.64 -1.33 -32.09
N VAL A 339 -16.74 -0.91 -31.47
CA VAL A 339 -18.02 -0.70 -32.15
C VAL A 339 -17.94 0.44 -33.17
N VAL A 340 -17.33 1.56 -32.81
CA VAL A 340 -17.20 2.70 -33.73
C VAL A 340 -16.25 2.36 -34.88
N TRP A 341 -15.15 1.66 -34.62
CA TRP A 341 -14.22 1.22 -35.66
C TRP A 341 -14.87 0.29 -36.69
N VAL A 342 -15.68 -0.68 -36.23
CA VAL A 342 -16.45 -1.55 -37.15
C VAL A 342 -17.47 -0.75 -37.96
N THR A 343 -18.15 0.21 -37.33
CA THR A 343 -19.10 1.09 -38.02
C THR A 343 -18.39 1.90 -39.10
N ASP A 344 -17.26 2.52 -38.78
CA ASP A 344 -16.49 3.32 -39.73
C ASP A 344 -16.00 2.48 -40.91
N ALA A 345 -15.56 1.25 -40.67
CA ALA A 345 -15.13 0.32 -41.73
C ALA A 345 -16.29 0.00 -42.71
N ILE A 346 -17.49 -0.24 -42.18
CA ILE A 346 -18.69 -0.49 -42.99
C ILE A 346 -19.06 0.76 -43.79
N LEU A 347 -19.13 1.93 -43.14
CA LEU A 347 -19.49 3.18 -43.81
C LEU A 347 -18.46 3.56 -44.87
N LEU A 348 -17.18 3.37 -44.61
CA LEU A 348 -16.10 3.67 -45.55
C LEU A 348 -16.20 2.80 -46.81
N SER A 349 -16.64 1.55 -46.69
CA SER A 349 -16.88 0.66 -47.85
C SER A 349 -17.99 1.15 -48.79
N THR A 350 -18.89 2.00 -48.29
CA THR A 350 -20.03 2.55 -49.04
C THR A 350 -19.86 4.04 -49.37
N ALA A 351 -18.76 4.66 -48.93
CA ALA A 351 -18.55 6.09 -49.05
C ALA A 351 -18.10 6.47 -50.48
N SER A 352 -18.86 7.37 -51.11
CA SER A 352 -18.55 7.93 -52.44
C SER A 352 -18.08 9.39 -52.38
N SER A 353 -18.38 10.10 -51.29
CA SER A 353 -18.02 11.50 -51.10
C SER A 353 -16.67 11.65 -50.41
N LEU A 354 -15.80 12.52 -50.95
CA LEU A 354 -14.51 12.86 -50.35
C LEU A 354 -14.64 13.34 -48.90
N MET A 355 -15.68 14.15 -48.60
CA MET A 355 -15.92 14.66 -47.25
C MET A 355 -16.20 13.51 -46.25
N VAL A 356 -17.01 12.53 -46.64
CA VAL A 356 -17.34 11.35 -45.82
C VAL A 356 -16.09 10.52 -45.58
N ILE A 357 -15.27 10.30 -46.61
CA ILE A 357 -14.01 9.57 -46.49
C ILE A 357 -13.06 10.26 -45.50
N LEU A 358 -12.91 11.59 -45.58
CA LEU A 358 -12.06 12.34 -44.65
C LEU A 358 -12.55 12.29 -43.20
N LEU A 359 -13.87 12.42 -42.98
CA LEU A 359 -14.45 12.33 -41.63
C LEU A 359 -14.28 10.94 -41.02
N LEU A 360 -14.57 9.88 -41.77
CA LEU A 360 -14.47 8.50 -41.30
C LEU A 360 -13.01 8.06 -41.09
N THR A 361 -12.08 8.51 -41.93
CA THR A 361 -10.65 8.23 -41.74
C THR A 361 -10.09 8.94 -40.50
N ALA A 362 -10.46 10.20 -40.26
CA ALA A 362 -10.11 10.91 -39.04
C ALA A 362 -10.72 10.26 -37.79
N SER A 363 -11.98 9.82 -37.88
CA SER A 363 -12.66 9.06 -36.84
C SER A 363 -11.91 7.76 -36.52
N SER A 364 -11.63 6.94 -37.53
CA SER A 364 -10.90 5.68 -37.37
C SER A 364 -9.50 5.89 -36.76
N ALA A 365 -8.78 6.92 -37.17
CA ALA A 365 -7.48 7.26 -36.58
C ALA A 365 -7.60 7.62 -35.08
N SER A 366 -8.64 8.38 -34.71
CA SER A 366 -8.92 8.72 -33.31
C SER A 366 -9.19 7.47 -32.47
N VAL A 367 -10.03 6.54 -32.96
CA VAL A 367 -10.35 5.30 -32.24
C VAL A 367 -9.14 4.39 -32.08
N VAL A 368 -8.31 4.25 -33.11
CA VAL A 368 -7.09 3.44 -33.03
C VAL A 368 -6.13 4.02 -31.99
N PHE A 369 -5.96 5.35 -31.97
CA PHE A 369 -5.14 6.00 -30.95
C PHE A 369 -5.72 5.83 -29.54
N GLY A 370 -7.03 6.06 -29.37
CA GLY A 370 -7.73 5.88 -28.09
C GLY A 370 -7.66 4.44 -27.58
N GLY A 371 -7.85 3.46 -28.45
CA GLY A 371 -7.74 2.03 -28.16
C GLY A 371 -6.32 1.62 -27.77
N MET A 372 -5.31 2.10 -28.51
CA MET A 372 -3.90 1.87 -28.17
C MET A 372 -3.54 2.44 -26.80
N LYS A 373 -3.98 3.68 -26.51
CA LYS A 373 -3.81 4.29 -25.18
C LYS A 373 -4.55 3.52 -24.09
N GLY A 374 -5.79 3.09 -24.34
CA GLY A 374 -6.56 2.27 -23.40
C GLY A 374 -5.87 0.95 -23.06
N VAL A 375 -5.39 0.21 -24.07
CA VAL A 375 -4.64 -1.04 -23.87
C VAL A 375 -3.34 -0.79 -23.10
N PHE A 376 -2.59 0.26 -23.44
CA PHE A 376 -1.36 0.62 -22.74
C PHE A 376 -1.63 0.92 -21.26
N LEU A 377 -2.63 1.77 -20.97
CA LEU A 377 -3.01 2.14 -19.61
C LEU A 377 -3.46 0.94 -18.79
N ILE A 378 -4.30 0.06 -19.34
CA ILE A 378 -4.73 -1.19 -18.69
C ILE A 378 -3.53 -2.07 -18.35
N ARG A 379 -2.60 -2.28 -19.30
CA ARG A 379 -1.42 -3.12 -19.07
C ARG A 379 -0.51 -2.52 -18.01
N SER A 380 -0.25 -1.22 -18.08
CA SER A 380 0.61 -0.52 -17.13
C SER A 380 0.05 -0.58 -15.70
N HIS A 381 -1.27 -0.39 -15.53
CA HIS A 381 -1.88 -0.37 -14.20
C HIS A 381 -2.12 -1.77 -13.63
N ARG A 382 -2.38 -2.78 -14.47
CA ARG A 382 -2.42 -4.18 -14.02
C ARG A 382 -1.07 -4.69 -13.54
N ALA A 383 0.02 -4.17 -14.11
CA ALA A 383 1.38 -4.49 -13.70
C ALA A 383 1.81 -3.73 -12.42
N MET A 384 1.04 -2.75 -11.97
CA MET A 384 1.37 -1.97 -10.79
C MET A 384 1.03 -2.73 -9.50
N GLY A 385 1.82 -2.50 -8.46
CA GLY A 385 1.57 -3.11 -7.15
C GLY A 385 0.27 -2.61 -6.52
N LYS A 386 -0.33 -3.45 -5.67
CA LYS A 386 -1.65 -3.21 -5.07
C LYS A 386 -1.61 -2.42 -3.75
N TYR A 387 -0.42 -2.24 -3.19
CA TYR A 387 -0.22 -1.58 -1.89
C TYR A 387 -0.09 -0.06 -2.02
N ALA A 388 -0.45 0.67 -0.95
CA ALA A 388 -0.33 2.12 -0.87
C ALA A 388 1.06 2.65 -1.26
N ALA A 389 2.14 1.94 -0.86
CA ALA A 389 3.51 2.33 -1.19
C ALA A 389 3.75 2.45 -2.71
N HIS A 390 3.21 1.53 -3.51
CA HIS A 390 3.33 1.58 -4.97
C HIS A 390 2.54 2.73 -5.58
N GLY A 391 1.32 2.97 -5.07
CA GLY A 391 0.51 4.13 -5.48
C GLY A 391 1.21 5.44 -5.14
N CYS A 392 1.81 5.53 -3.96
CA CYS A 392 2.52 6.72 -3.47
C CYS A 392 3.73 7.01 -4.36
N GLN A 393 4.58 6.01 -4.58
CA GLN A 393 5.73 6.11 -5.48
C GLN A 393 5.31 6.52 -6.90
N PHE A 394 4.22 5.93 -7.41
CA PHE A 394 3.72 6.24 -8.74
C PHE A 394 3.20 7.68 -8.85
N LEU A 395 2.29 8.11 -7.98
CA LEU A 395 1.73 9.46 -8.03
C LEU A 395 2.79 10.51 -7.77
N GLN A 396 3.70 10.26 -6.83
CA GLN A 396 4.84 11.15 -6.59
C GLN A 396 5.74 11.27 -7.83
N SER A 397 5.95 10.19 -8.60
CA SER A 397 6.72 10.24 -9.85
C SER A 397 6.02 11.00 -10.99
N LYS A 398 4.69 11.17 -10.88
CA LYS A 398 3.84 11.84 -11.88
C LYS A 398 3.41 13.25 -11.46
N GLU A 399 3.69 13.65 -10.22
CA GLU A 399 3.39 14.96 -9.69
C GLU A 399 4.34 16.00 -10.29
N GLU A 400 3.83 16.92 -11.10
CA GLU A 400 4.60 18.01 -11.70
C GLU A 400 4.59 19.25 -10.79
N TYR A 401 5.75 19.90 -10.65
CA TYR A 401 5.85 21.14 -9.87
C TYR A 401 4.89 22.23 -10.40
N GLY A 402 4.03 22.76 -9.53
CA GLY A 402 3.06 23.82 -9.83
C GLY A 402 1.82 23.37 -10.63
N LYS A 403 1.82 22.17 -11.22
CA LYS A 403 0.66 21.61 -11.95
C LYS A 403 0.03 20.40 -11.26
N GLY A 404 0.72 19.79 -10.31
CA GLY A 404 0.26 18.59 -9.61
C GLY A 404 0.02 17.43 -10.59
N LEU A 405 -1.16 16.83 -10.52
CA LEU A 405 -1.54 15.65 -11.31
C LEU A 405 -2.33 15.98 -12.59
N GLN A 406 -2.37 17.24 -13.02
CA GLN A 406 -3.10 17.69 -14.23
C GLN A 406 -2.68 16.94 -15.52
N SER A 407 -1.38 16.64 -15.65
CA SER A 407 -0.83 15.93 -16.81
C SER A 407 -1.32 14.48 -16.86
N LEU A 408 -1.33 13.83 -15.69
CA LEU A 408 -1.80 12.46 -15.52
C LEU A 408 -3.30 12.34 -15.77
N SER A 409 -4.10 13.31 -15.31
CA SER A 409 -5.55 13.29 -15.53
C SER A 409 -5.93 13.41 -17.01
N ILE A 410 -5.19 14.22 -17.79
CA ILE A 410 -5.32 14.28 -19.25
C ILE A 410 -5.00 12.92 -19.87
N GLU A 411 -3.92 12.27 -19.40
CA GLU A 411 -3.52 10.97 -19.91
C GLU A 411 -4.61 9.91 -19.70
N TYR A 412 -5.26 9.92 -18.54
CA TYR A 412 -6.32 8.97 -18.20
C TYR A 412 -7.60 9.17 -19.02
N SER A 413 -7.84 10.38 -19.53
CA SER A 413 -9.01 10.70 -20.36
C SER A 413 -8.88 10.33 -21.83
N TYR A 414 -7.68 10.02 -22.35
CA TYR A 414 -7.50 9.73 -23.77
C TYR A 414 -8.46 8.66 -24.33
N PRO A 415 -8.67 7.49 -23.68
CA PRO A 415 -9.49 6.43 -24.24
C PRO A 415 -10.93 6.90 -24.54
N TRP A 416 -11.59 7.54 -23.58
CA TRP A 416 -12.96 8.03 -23.77
C TRP A 416 -13.04 9.27 -24.65
N ALA A 417 -12.12 10.23 -24.50
CA ALA A 417 -12.14 11.43 -25.33
C ALA A 417 -12.02 11.10 -26.83
N CYS A 418 -11.14 10.17 -27.19
CA CYS A 418 -10.96 9.73 -28.57
C CYS A 418 -12.20 9.02 -29.13
N VAL A 419 -12.87 8.20 -28.32
CA VAL A 419 -14.13 7.51 -28.70
C VAL A 419 -15.25 8.53 -28.92
N LEU A 420 -15.38 9.51 -28.04
CA LEU A 420 -16.42 10.55 -28.17
C LEU A 420 -16.20 11.42 -29.41
N TRP A 421 -14.96 11.87 -29.65
CA TRP A 421 -14.64 12.63 -30.87
C TRP A 421 -14.89 11.80 -32.13
N SER A 422 -14.50 10.53 -32.13
CA SER A 422 -14.79 9.62 -33.23
C SER A 422 -16.29 9.47 -33.47
N GLY A 423 -17.08 9.20 -32.43
CA GLY A 423 -18.54 9.13 -32.53
C GLY A 423 -19.17 10.40 -33.11
N CYS A 424 -18.69 11.58 -32.72
CA CYS A 424 -19.10 12.86 -33.32
C CYS A 424 -18.77 12.93 -34.82
N LEU A 425 -17.56 12.54 -35.22
CA LEU A 425 -17.14 12.55 -36.62
C LEU A 425 -17.93 11.55 -37.48
N THR A 426 -18.13 10.32 -36.99
CA THR A 426 -18.98 9.31 -37.65
C THR A 426 -20.42 9.82 -37.78
N SER A 427 -20.96 10.48 -36.75
CA SER A 427 -22.31 11.06 -36.80
C SER A 427 -22.42 12.16 -37.86
N LEU A 428 -21.42 13.04 -37.96
CA LEU A 428 -21.37 14.06 -39.00
C LEU A 428 -21.28 13.45 -40.40
N ALA A 429 -20.50 12.36 -40.56
CA ALA A 429 -20.41 11.64 -41.82
C ALA A 429 -21.76 11.02 -42.23
N VAL A 430 -22.48 10.40 -41.28
CA VAL A 430 -23.82 9.86 -41.52
C VAL A 430 -24.82 10.96 -41.89
N LEU A 431 -24.80 12.11 -41.19
CA LEU A 431 -25.65 13.25 -41.52
C LEU A 431 -25.36 13.79 -42.91
N TRP A 432 -24.09 13.82 -43.33
CA TRP A 432 -23.71 14.22 -44.68
C TRP A 432 -24.23 13.22 -45.73
N ILE A 433 -24.09 11.92 -45.50
CA ILE A 433 -24.64 10.88 -46.38
C ILE A 433 -26.15 11.08 -46.55
N LEU A 434 -26.88 11.24 -45.45
CA LEU A 434 -28.33 11.47 -45.46
C LEU A 434 -28.73 12.80 -46.12
N GLY A 435 -27.98 13.88 -45.89
CA GLY A 435 -28.22 15.17 -46.52
C GLY A 435 -27.99 15.12 -48.04
N SER A 436 -26.91 14.46 -48.48
CA SER A 436 -26.60 14.30 -49.90
C SER A 436 -27.59 13.39 -50.62
N SER A 437 -28.12 12.37 -49.94
CA SER A 437 -29.19 11.54 -50.49
C SER A 437 -30.53 12.29 -50.52
N LEU A 438 -30.85 13.14 -49.54
CA LEU A 438 -32.04 14.00 -49.56
C LEU A 438 -32.00 15.05 -50.68
N LEU A 439 -30.85 15.70 -50.93
CA LEU A 439 -30.69 16.60 -52.09
C LEU A 439 -30.72 15.82 -53.42
N GLY A 440 -30.17 14.61 -53.47
CA GLY A 440 -30.28 13.72 -54.62
C GLY A 440 -31.70 13.19 -54.84
N THR A 441 -32.51 13.06 -53.79
CA THR A 441 -33.88 12.52 -53.84
C THR A 441 -34.98 13.59 -54.00
N VAL A 442 -34.63 14.86 -54.25
CA VAL A 442 -35.51 15.76 -55.04
C VAL A 442 -35.57 15.29 -56.51
N ALA A 443 -34.70 14.36 -56.93
CA ALA A 443 -34.77 13.66 -58.22
C ALA A 443 -35.15 12.16 -58.14
N SER A 444 -35.36 11.56 -56.96
CA SER A 444 -35.89 10.18 -56.87
C SER A 444 -36.47 9.85 -55.49
N VAL A 445 -37.73 10.20 -55.29
CA VAL A 445 -38.53 9.64 -54.19
C VAL A 445 -38.65 8.12 -54.37
N VAL A 446 -38.62 7.39 -53.25
CA VAL A 446 -38.82 5.93 -53.07
C VAL A 446 -37.52 5.10 -53.07
N SER A 447 -36.98 4.80 -51.87
CA SER A 447 -36.52 3.43 -51.46
C SER A 447 -35.47 3.35 -50.32
N THR A 448 -35.51 4.16 -49.26
CA THR A 448 -34.64 3.86 -48.09
C THR A 448 -35.14 4.43 -46.76
N VAL A 449 -36.38 4.08 -46.39
CA VAL A 449 -36.83 4.18 -44.99
C VAL A 449 -36.46 2.85 -44.32
N GLY A 450 -35.56 2.89 -43.34
CA GLY A 450 -35.30 1.70 -42.52
C GLY A 450 -34.29 1.86 -41.39
N TYR A 451 -33.07 2.37 -41.66
CA TYR A 451 -31.95 2.17 -40.71
C TYR A 451 -31.22 3.43 -40.25
N GLY A 452 -31.38 4.57 -40.93
CA GLY A 452 -30.72 5.84 -40.55
C GLY A 452 -31.24 6.48 -39.25
N PRO A 453 -32.57 6.62 -39.07
CA PRO A 453 -33.11 7.33 -37.90
C PRO A 453 -32.91 6.59 -36.57
N SER A 454 -32.92 5.26 -36.58
CA SER A 454 -32.71 4.44 -35.38
C SER A 454 -31.26 4.48 -34.90
N TYR A 455 -30.28 4.52 -35.82
CA TYR A 455 -28.86 4.59 -35.45
C TYR A 455 -28.48 5.94 -34.83
N VAL A 456 -28.97 7.06 -35.39
CA VAL A 456 -28.72 8.41 -34.82
C VAL A 456 -29.36 8.55 -33.44
N ALA A 457 -30.58 8.01 -33.26
CA ALA A 457 -31.24 7.99 -31.96
C ALA A 457 -30.48 7.12 -30.94
N VAL A 458 -30.02 5.93 -31.35
CA VAL A 458 -29.26 5.01 -30.47
C VAL A 458 -27.88 5.58 -30.12
N THR A 459 -27.17 6.23 -31.04
CA THR A 459 -25.86 6.84 -30.76
C THR A 459 -25.98 8.10 -29.92
N MET A 460 -27.01 8.93 -30.13
CA MET A 460 -27.31 10.04 -29.21
C MET A 460 -27.70 9.53 -27.82
N LEU A 461 -28.51 8.47 -27.72
CA LEU A 461 -28.87 7.84 -26.45
C LEU A 461 -27.67 7.21 -25.74
N LEU A 462 -26.76 6.54 -26.47
CA LEU A 462 -25.53 5.99 -25.93
C LEU A 462 -24.54 7.09 -25.53
N GLY A 463 -24.46 8.19 -26.28
CA GLY A 463 -23.67 9.37 -25.91
C GLY A 463 -24.22 10.06 -24.66
N LEU A 464 -25.53 10.20 -24.54
CA LEU A 464 -26.21 10.70 -23.34
C LEU A 464 -26.03 9.76 -22.14
N ALA A 465 -26.13 8.44 -22.37
CA ALA A 465 -25.94 7.44 -21.33
C ALA A 465 -24.47 7.39 -20.86
N ALA A 466 -23.51 7.49 -21.78
CA ALA A 466 -22.09 7.57 -21.45
C ALA A 466 -21.75 8.88 -20.73
N TRP A 467 -22.35 10.00 -21.13
CA TRP A 467 -22.22 11.29 -20.43
C TRP A 467 -22.83 11.23 -19.02
N ALA A 468 -24.01 10.65 -18.86
CA ALA A 468 -24.68 10.49 -17.57
C ALA A 468 -23.91 9.53 -16.64
N TYR A 469 -23.42 8.41 -17.17
CA TYR A 469 -22.58 7.45 -16.44
C TYR A 469 -21.25 8.10 -16.02
N GLY A 470 -20.60 8.86 -16.91
CA GLY A 470 -19.37 9.61 -16.59
C GLY A 470 -19.56 10.68 -15.51
N LYS A 471 -20.79 11.19 -15.34
CA LYS A 471 -21.17 12.11 -14.25
C LYS A 471 -21.59 11.42 -12.95
N GLY A 472 -21.61 10.08 -12.91
CA GLY A 472 -21.96 9.30 -11.71
C GLY A 472 -23.47 9.11 -11.49
N TYR A 473 -24.31 9.33 -12.51
CA TYR A 473 -25.74 9.01 -12.41
C TYR A 473 -25.97 7.50 -12.58
N ASP A 474 -26.58 6.85 -11.58
CA ASP A 474 -26.95 5.43 -11.65
C ASP A 474 -28.18 5.23 -12.54
N LEU A 475 -27.95 4.65 -13.73
CA LEU A 475 -28.95 4.37 -14.77
C LEU A 475 -30.04 3.37 -14.30
N LYS A 476 -29.88 2.71 -13.14
CA LYS A 476 -30.93 1.86 -12.54
C LYS A 476 -32.16 2.63 -12.05
N SER A 477 -32.05 3.95 -11.83
CA SER A 477 -33.16 4.78 -11.34
C SER A 477 -34.19 5.17 -12.42
N ILE A 478 -33.87 4.97 -13.71
CA ILE A 478 -34.67 5.50 -14.84
C ILE A 478 -35.67 4.47 -15.41
N CYS A 479 -35.60 3.20 -15.01
CA CYS A 479 -36.46 2.13 -15.54
C CYS A 479 -37.24 1.37 -14.46
N VAL A 480 -38.11 2.04 -13.70
CA VAL A 480 -39.35 1.42 -13.17
C VAL A 480 -40.45 2.48 -13.11
N PRO A 481 -41.55 2.38 -13.89
CA PRO A 481 -42.75 3.13 -13.59
C PRO A 481 -43.40 2.50 -12.35
N SER A 482 -43.35 3.19 -11.21
CA SER A 482 -44.10 2.82 -10.01
C SER A 482 -45.61 3.01 -10.25
N ARG A 483 -46.28 2.00 -10.79
CA ARG A 483 -47.71 1.78 -10.57
C ARG A 483 -47.87 0.62 -9.59
N PHE A 484 -48.77 0.83 -8.61
CA PHE A 484 -49.06 0.02 -7.42
C PHE A 484 -48.22 0.32 -6.17
N GLN A 485 -48.48 1.46 -5.54
CA GLN A 485 -48.59 1.49 -4.08
C GLN A 485 -50.05 1.21 -3.71
N VAL A 486 -50.32 0.01 -3.21
CA VAL A 486 -51.52 -0.28 -2.42
C VAL A 486 -51.22 0.18 -1.00
N HIS A 487 -52.05 1.09 -0.50
CA HIS A 487 -52.15 1.42 0.91
C HIS A 487 -52.26 0.15 1.76
N ARG A 488 -51.38 -0.01 2.75
CA ARG A 488 -51.74 -0.70 3.98
C ARG A 488 -51.19 0.07 5.18
N SER A 489 -52.14 0.60 5.93
CA SER A 489 -52.02 1.05 7.30
C SER A 489 -51.67 -0.12 8.22
N ARG A 490 -50.58 0.02 8.96
CA ARG A 490 -50.45 -0.07 10.44
C ARG A 490 -49.00 -0.20 10.83
#